data_AF-W2G9N4-F1
#
_entry.id   AF-W2G9N4-F1
#
_cell.length_a   1.000
_cell.length_b   1.000
_cell.length_c   1.000
_cell.angle_alpha   90.00
_cell.angle_beta   90.00
_cell.angle_gamma   90.00
#
_symmetry.space_group_name_H-M   'P 1'
#
loop_
_entity.id
_entity.type
_entity.pdbx_description
1 polymer ?
#
loop_
_entity_poly.entity_id
_entity_poly.type
_entity_poly.pdbx_seq_one_letter_code
_entity_poly.pdbx_strand_id
1 'polypeptide(L)'
;MAPVRFGDLKEYVVQSCDQQRGLAAHMRQADDNLGRTLFKRNDRQFLNKVIHDASMDHRPEYDKRLKQLAKLIGVIDADATHHDVGTDHRFKRLEQENRKLKRQLEFALTELKNYQDNFTKLKRALEDVDSEFDCRDSQLKILQNNSTKFQRALEEVRFEFECKDFQRKLRQVLQGNSIKFLHRALKEVQFQLKILMAVLAVLILVASWDFVILIPQWIILILQWMITAAIAIVFIPMIIVAF
;
A
#
# COMPACT_ATOMS: atom_id res chain seq x y z
N MET A 1 21.31 -27.72 -5.39
CA MET A 1 22.31 -28.19 -4.41
C MET A 1 23.47 -27.21 -4.48
N ALA A 2 23.58 -26.28 -3.53
CA ALA A 2 24.57 -25.20 -3.60
C ALA A 2 25.98 -25.74 -3.29
N PRO A 3 27.03 -25.30 -4.01
CA PRO A 3 28.40 -25.75 -3.75
C PRO A 3 28.90 -25.15 -2.43
N VAL A 4 29.33 -26.02 -1.50
CA VAL A 4 29.93 -25.62 -0.24
C VAL A 4 31.29 -24.96 -0.54
N ARG A 5 31.39 -23.65 -0.32
CA ARG A 5 32.68 -22.93 -0.39
C ARG A 5 33.44 -23.16 0.91
N PHE A 6 34.38 -24.09 0.88
CA PHE A 6 35.33 -24.35 1.97
C PHE A 6 36.48 -23.33 1.92
N GLY A 7 36.21 -22.09 2.35
CA GLY A 7 37.26 -21.17 2.79
C GLY A 7 37.63 -21.51 4.24
N ASP A 8 38.92 -21.54 4.54
CA ASP A 8 39.54 -21.76 5.86
C ASP A 8 39.59 -23.22 6.35
N LEU A 9 40.35 -24.04 5.63
CA LEU A 9 40.65 -25.45 5.92
C LEU A 9 41.83 -25.65 6.90
N LYS A 10 42.04 -24.75 7.88
CA LYS A 10 43.18 -24.88 8.81
C LYS A 10 42.95 -25.84 9.98
N GLU A 11 41.70 -26.26 10.24
CA GLU A 11 41.40 -27.15 11.37
C GLU A 11 40.31 -28.16 11.02
N TYR A 12 40.67 -29.25 10.34
CA TYR A 12 39.74 -30.36 10.08
C TYR A 12 39.73 -31.33 11.28
N VAL A 13 38.92 -31.04 12.29
CA VAL A 13 38.49 -32.06 13.25
C VAL A 13 37.38 -32.85 12.58
N VAL A 14 37.74 -34.00 12.00
CA VAL A 14 36.75 -34.91 11.42
C VAL A 14 35.96 -35.55 12.57
N GLN A 15 34.74 -35.07 12.81
CA GLN A 15 33.85 -35.51 13.91
C GLN A 15 32.60 -36.25 13.40
N SER A 16 32.42 -36.35 12.08
CA SER A 16 31.26 -36.98 11.45
C SER A 16 31.63 -37.69 10.15
N CYS A 17 30.80 -38.66 9.73
CA CYS A 17 31.00 -39.41 8.48
C CYS A 17 30.97 -38.48 7.24
N ASP A 18 30.10 -37.46 7.23
CA ASP A 18 30.02 -36.49 6.14
C ASP A 18 31.31 -35.67 5.99
N GLN A 19 31.96 -35.32 7.10
CA GLN A 19 33.26 -34.67 7.08
C GLN A 19 34.38 -35.62 6.59
N GLN A 20 34.33 -36.93 6.93
CA GLN A 20 35.26 -37.93 6.39
C GLN A 20 35.15 -38.03 4.87
N ARG A 21 33.91 -38.11 4.37
CA ARG A 21 33.60 -38.21 2.94
C ARG A 21 33.98 -36.94 2.19
N GLY A 22 33.63 -35.77 2.73
CA GLY A 22 33.95 -34.47 2.16
C GLY A 22 35.46 -34.25 2.03
N LEU A 23 36.21 -34.59 3.10
CA LEU A 23 37.67 -34.52 3.07
C LEU A 23 38.26 -35.51 2.05
N ALA A 24 37.79 -36.75 2.02
CA ALA A 24 38.26 -37.74 1.07
C ALA A 24 38.00 -37.34 -0.40
N ALA A 25 36.81 -36.80 -0.68
CA ALA A 25 36.45 -36.28 -2.01
C ALA A 25 37.32 -35.10 -2.43
N HIS A 26 37.55 -34.15 -1.52
CA HIS A 26 38.44 -33.02 -1.78
C HIS A 26 39.87 -33.48 -2.10
N MET A 27 40.41 -34.43 -1.32
CA MET A 27 41.73 -34.99 -1.57
C MET A 27 41.82 -35.71 -2.92
N ARG A 28 40.78 -36.46 -3.32
CA ARG A 28 40.75 -37.12 -4.63
C ARG A 28 40.67 -36.14 -5.78
N GLN A 29 39.85 -35.10 -5.64
CA GLN A 29 39.74 -34.05 -6.63
C GLN A 29 41.06 -33.28 -6.78
N ALA A 30 41.76 -32.98 -5.68
CA ALA A 30 43.08 -32.35 -5.72
C ALA A 30 44.12 -33.24 -6.43
N ASP A 31 44.14 -34.54 -6.15
CA ASP A 31 45.02 -35.52 -6.80
C ASP A 31 44.71 -35.71 -8.29
N ASP A 32 43.45 -35.66 -8.69
CA ASP A 32 43.05 -35.75 -10.11
C ASP A 32 43.37 -34.44 -10.87
N ASN A 33 43.20 -33.27 -10.24
CA ASN A 33 43.44 -31.95 -10.86
C ASN A 33 44.93 -31.62 -11.06
N LEU A 34 45.83 -32.18 -10.27
CA LEU A 34 47.26 -31.82 -10.32
C LEU A 34 48.05 -32.52 -11.43
N GLY A 35 47.42 -33.43 -12.20
CA GLY A 35 48.03 -34.09 -13.36
C GLY A 35 49.24 -35.00 -13.07
N ARG A 36 49.67 -35.08 -11.80
CA ARG A 36 50.71 -35.98 -11.29
C ARG A 36 50.15 -36.78 -10.13
N THR A 37 50.51 -38.06 -10.02
CA THR A 37 50.00 -38.93 -8.94
C THR A 37 50.61 -38.54 -7.60
N LEU A 38 49.86 -37.79 -6.78
CA LEU A 38 50.25 -37.48 -5.40
C LEU A 38 50.03 -38.66 -4.48
N PHE A 39 48.92 -39.37 -4.68
CA PHE A 39 48.58 -40.55 -3.89
C PHE A 39 48.98 -41.84 -4.58
N LYS A 40 49.48 -42.80 -3.79
CA LYS A 40 49.71 -44.17 -4.28
C LYS A 40 48.37 -44.83 -4.59
N ARG A 41 48.39 -45.88 -5.41
CA ARG A 41 47.18 -46.66 -5.79
C ARG A 41 46.34 -47.07 -4.56
N ASN A 42 47.00 -47.49 -3.48
CA ASN A 42 46.34 -47.92 -2.25
C ASN A 42 45.65 -46.77 -1.50
N ASP A 43 46.18 -45.55 -1.61
CA ASP A 43 45.59 -44.36 -0.97
C ASP A 43 44.40 -43.86 -1.77
N ARG A 44 44.47 -43.91 -3.11
CA ARG A 44 43.31 -43.64 -3.98
C ARG A 44 42.16 -44.61 -3.75
N GLN A 45 42.48 -45.91 -3.61
CA GLN A 45 41.49 -46.93 -3.27
C GLN A 45 40.87 -46.69 -1.90
N PHE A 46 41.67 -46.30 -0.91
CA PHE A 46 41.17 -45.95 0.42
C PHE A 46 40.24 -44.73 0.35
N LEU A 47 40.63 -43.65 -0.31
CA LEU A 47 39.79 -42.46 -0.44
C LEU A 47 38.49 -42.75 -1.20
N ASN A 48 38.54 -43.50 -2.30
CA ASN A 48 37.34 -43.93 -3.03
C ASN A 48 36.45 -44.81 -2.14
N LYS A 49 37.04 -45.69 -1.32
CA LYS A 49 36.30 -46.50 -0.36
C LYS A 49 35.58 -45.64 0.66
N VAL A 50 36.22 -44.57 1.17
CA VAL A 50 35.58 -43.64 2.12
C VAL A 50 34.47 -42.84 1.44
N ILE A 51 34.69 -42.34 0.22
CA ILE A 51 33.69 -41.55 -0.55
C ILE A 51 32.44 -42.38 -0.86
N HIS A 52 32.64 -43.64 -1.26
CA HIS A 52 31.58 -44.54 -1.71
C HIS A 52 31.16 -45.54 -0.63
N ASP A 53 31.57 -45.36 0.63
CA ASP A 53 31.13 -46.24 1.70
C ASP A 53 29.60 -46.15 1.79
N ALA A 54 28.90 -47.28 1.82
CA ALA A 54 27.44 -47.29 1.97
C ALA A 54 27.04 -46.93 3.42
N SER A 55 27.96 -47.14 4.36
CA SER A 55 27.78 -46.87 5.79
C SER A 55 27.89 -45.37 6.08
N MET A 56 26.84 -44.76 6.65
CA MET A 56 26.87 -43.38 7.17
C MET A 56 27.52 -43.31 8.57
N ASP A 57 28.00 -44.44 9.10
CA ASP A 57 28.66 -44.48 10.39
C ASP A 57 30.05 -43.85 10.32
N HIS A 58 30.35 -43.04 11.34
CA HIS A 58 31.67 -42.46 11.54
C HIS A 58 32.65 -43.54 12.01
N ARG A 59 33.79 -43.67 11.32
CA ARG A 59 34.84 -44.64 11.66
C ARG A 59 36.12 -43.94 12.10
N PRO A 60 36.46 -43.93 13.40
CA PRO A 60 37.64 -43.21 13.91
C PRO A 60 38.97 -43.66 13.28
N GLU A 61 39.03 -44.90 12.76
CA GLU A 61 40.20 -45.43 12.06
C GLU A 61 40.43 -44.70 10.73
N TYR A 62 39.37 -44.27 10.06
CA TYR A 62 39.46 -43.51 8.82
C TYR A 62 40.01 -42.11 9.08
N ASP A 63 39.67 -41.47 10.20
CA ASP A 63 40.18 -40.13 10.54
C ASP A 63 41.69 -40.09 10.66
N LYS A 64 42.28 -41.06 11.35
CA LYS A 64 43.74 -41.11 11.54
C LYS A 64 44.45 -41.17 10.19
N ARG A 65 43.94 -42.01 9.28
CA ARG A 65 44.51 -42.18 7.95
C ARG A 65 44.22 -40.99 7.03
N LEU A 66 43.02 -40.42 7.06
CA LEU A 66 42.66 -39.23 6.31
C LEU A 66 43.49 -38.01 6.73
N LYS A 67 43.71 -37.82 8.04
CA LYS A 67 44.58 -36.74 8.56
C LYS A 67 46.03 -36.91 8.12
N GLN A 68 46.56 -38.13 8.12
CA GLN A 68 47.92 -38.42 7.62
C GLN A 68 48.05 -38.11 6.11
N LEU A 69 47.07 -38.54 5.31
CA LEU A 69 47.03 -38.25 3.88
C LEU A 69 46.88 -36.76 3.59
N ALA A 70 46.04 -36.06 4.34
CA ALA A 70 45.83 -34.62 4.20
C ALA A 70 47.08 -33.81 4.56
N LYS A 71 47.85 -34.23 5.58
CA LYS A 71 49.17 -33.64 5.88
C LYS A 71 50.17 -33.83 4.73
N LEU A 72 50.21 -35.01 4.11
CA LEU A 72 51.13 -35.31 3.00
C LEU A 72 50.93 -34.40 1.79
N ILE A 73 49.70 -33.96 1.54
CA ILE A 73 49.38 -33.06 0.42
C ILE A 73 49.25 -31.59 0.82
N GLY A 74 49.57 -31.24 2.08
CA GLY A 74 49.50 -29.87 2.58
C GLY A 74 48.07 -29.31 2.72
N VAL A 75 47.07 -30.18 2.84
CA VAL A 75 45.67 -29.79 3.07
C VAL A 75 45.40 -29.46 4.54
N ILE A 76 46.26 -29.94 5.47
CA ILE A 76 46.22 -29.59 6.89
C ILE A 76 47.62 -29.11 7.32
N ASP A 77 47.72 -27.89 7.84
CA ASP A 77 48.96 -27.34 8.40
C ASP A 77 49.37 -28.10 9.67
N ALA A 78 50.67 -28.45 9.79
CA ALA A 78 51.21 -29.21 10.91
C ALA A 78 51.17 -28.46 12.27
N ASP A 79 50.95 -27.14 12.24
CA ASP A 79 50.98 -26.24 13.41
C ASP A 79 49.60 -25.78 13.91
N ALA A 80 48.51 -26.35 13.38
CA ALA A 80 47.14 -26.01 13.80
C ALA A 80 46.74 -26.56 15.20
N THR A 81 47.71 -26.72 16.11
CA THR A 81 47.48 -27.09 17.52
C THR A 81 47.49 -25.89 18.47
N HIS A 82 47.67 -24.66 17.98
CA HIS A 82 47.63 -23.45 18.80
C HIS A 82 46.97 -22.26 18.07
N HIS A 83 45.64 -22.17 18.03
CA HIS A 83 44.92 -20.88 17.94
C HIS A 83 43.40 -21.02 18.20
N ASP A 84 42.99 -21.23 19.44
CA ASP A 84 41.58 -21.31 19.86
C ASP A 84 41.14 -20.08 20.70
N VAL A 85 41.37 -18.86 20.18
CA VAL A 85 40.86 -17.63 20.86
C VAL A 85 40.33 -16.61 19.85
N GLY A 86 40.97 -16.44 18.69
CA GLY A 86 40.58 -15.42 17.71
C GLY A 86 39.29 -15.72 16.91
N THR A 87 39.05 -16.99 16.58
CA THR A 87 37.89 -17.46 15.81
C THR A 87 36.62 -17.51 16.66
N ASP A 88 36.72 -17.95 17.92
CA ASP A 88 35.60 -18.01 18.87
C ASP A 88 35.04 -16.61 19.18
N HIS A 89 35.89 -15.60 19.38
CA HIS A 89 35.43 -14.22 19.59
C HIS A 89 34.72 -13.62 18.36
N ARG A 90 35.20 -13.92 17.14
CA ARG A 90 34.56 -13.46 15.90
C ARG A 90 33.22 -14.16 15.70
N PHE A 91 33.15 -15.46 15.97
CA PHE A 91 31.92 -16.23 15.88
C PHE A 91 30.87 -15.74 16.89
N LYS A 92 31.27 -15.52 18.15
CA LYS A 92 30.40 -14.94 19.20
C LYS A 92 29.89 -13.55 18.82
N ARG A 93 30.72 -12.70 18.22
CA ARG A 93 30.30 -11.37 17.75
C ARG A 93 29.26 -11.49 16.62
N LEU A 94 29.53 -12.33 15.62
CA LEU A 94 28.58 -12.59 14.53
C LEU A 94 27.27 -13.18 15.04
N GLU A 95 27.31 -14.07 16.03
CA GLU A 95 26.12 -14.65 16.63
C GLU A 95 25.29 -13.60 17.38
N GLN A 96 25.94 -12.68 18.09
CA GLN A 96 25.27 -11.57 18.76
C GLN A 96 24.63 -10.60 17.75
N GLU A 97 25.31 -10.29 16.66
CA GLU A 97 24.78 -9.47 15.56
C GLU A 97 23.57 -10.16 14.90
N ASN A 98 23.65 -11.47 14.66
CA ASN A 98 22.54 -12.24 14.10
C ASN A 98 21.31 -12.23 15.02
N ARG A 99 21.49 -12.37 16.33
CA ARG A 99 20.40 -12.25 17.31
C ARG A 99 19.79 -10.85 17.30
N LYS A 100 20.61 -9.80 17.16
CA LYS A 100 20.12 -8.41 17.08
C LYS A 100 19.31 -8.18 15.82
N LEU A 101 19.82 -8.62 14.66
CA LEU A 101 19.12 -8.53 13.38
C LEU A 101 17.80 -9.31 13.40
N LYS A 102 17.79 -10.51 14.01
CA LYS A 102 16.56 -11.30 14.16
C LYS A 102 15.49 -10.57 14.96
N ARG A 103 15.84 -9.93 16.08
CA ARG A 103 14.90 -9.12 16.87
C ARG A 103 14.39 -7.90 16.10
N GLN A 104 15.27 -7.24 15.35
CA GLN A 104 14.88 -6.11 14.50
C GLN A 104 13.89 -6.55 13.40
N LEU A 105 14.12 -7.72 12.80
CA LEU A 105 13.22 -8.29 11.81
C LEU A 105 11.86 -8.67 12.41
N GLU A 106 11.84 -9.31 13.59
CA GLU A 106 10.60 -9.62 14.32
C GLU A 106 9.80 -8.36 14.67
N PHE A 107 10.49 -7.30 15.08
CA PHE A 107 9.87 -6.01 15.36
C PHE A 107 9.26 -5.39 14.09
N ALA A 108 10.03 -5.32 12.99
CA ALA A 108 9.54 -4.79 11.72
C ALA A 108 8.35 -5.60 11.16
N LEU A 109 8.36 -6.92 11.29
CA LEU A 109 7.23 -7.78 10.93
C LEU A 109 5.98 -7.49 11.75
N THR A 110 6.15 -7.18 13.04
CA THR A 110 5.03 -6.81 13.92
C THR A 110 4.44 -5.45 13.53
N GLU A 111 5.29 -4.46 13.23
CA GLU A 111 4.83 -3.16 12.73
C GLU A 111 4.08 -3.28 11.40
N LEU A 112 4.60 -4.06 10.44
CA LEU A 112 3.93 -4.33 9.17
C LEU A 112 2.54 -4.93 9.36
N LYS A 113 2.40 -5.87 10.31
CA LYS A 113 1.10 -6.45 10.65
C LYS A 113 0.14 -5.40 11.21
N ASN A 114 0.61 -4.52 12.09
CA ASN A 114 -0.21 -3.42 12.62
C ASN A 114 -0.65 -2.46 11.50
N TYR A 115 0.24 -2.12 10.55
CA TYR A 115 -0.13 -1.31 9.39
C TYR A 115 -1.20 -2.01 8.54
N GLN A 116 -1.06 -3.31 8.27
CA GLN A 116 -2.05 -4.09 7.53
C GLN A 116 -3.43 -4.08 8.21
N ASP A 117 -3.48 -4.22 9.54
CA ASP A 117 -4.72 -4.15 10.30
C ASP A 117 -5.35 -2.75 10.22
N ASN A 118 -4.53 -1.70 10.29
CA ASN A 118 -5.00 -0.32 10.15
C ASN A 118 -5.54 -0.04 8.74
N PHE A 119 -4.89 -0.51 7.69
CA PHE A 119 -5.41 -0.41 6.31
C PHE A 119 -6.75 -1.12 6.17
N THR A 120 -6.92 -2.27 6.81
CA THR A 120 -8.19 -3.02 6.77
C THR A 120 -9.31 -2.24 7.47
N LYS A 121 -9.03 -1.58 8.60
CA LYS A 121 -10.00 -0.71 9.28
C LYS A 121 -10.36 0.50 8.42
N LEU A 122 -9.37 1.15 7.81
CA LEU A 122 -9.59 2.30 6.93
C LEU A 122 -10.44 1.92 5.71
N LYS A 123 -10.19 0.75 5.12
CA LYS A 123 -10.99 0.24 4.00
C LYS A 123 -12.47 0.07 4.39
N ARG A 124 -12.76 -0.52 5.55
CA ARG A 124 -14.14 -0.66 6.05
C ARG A 124 -14.79 0.71 6.29
N ALA A 125 -14.07 1.65 6.89
CA ALA A 125 -14.59 3.00 7.11
C ALA A 125 -14.91 3.71 5.78
N LEU A 126 -14.12 3.46 4.72
CA LEU A 126 -14.40 4.00 3.39
C LEU A 126 -15.65 3.36 2.78
N GLU A 127 -15.82 2.04 2.91
CA GLU A 127 -17.02 1.33 2.47
C GLU A 127 -18.29 1.84 3.20
N ASP A 128 -18.19 2.13 4.49
CA ASP A 128 -19.29 2.72 5.27
C ASP A 128 -19.65 4.12 4.74
N VAL A 129 -18.64 4.97 4.45
CA VAL A 129 -18.85 6.31 3.89
C VAL A 129 -19.49 6.25 2.50
N ASP A 130 -19.05 5.33 1.62
CA ASP A 130 -19.67 5.13 0.30
C ASP A 130 -21.15 4.75 0.44
N SER A 131 -21.50 3.89 1.40
CA SER A 131 -22.89 3.54 1.67
C SER A 131 -23.74 4.73 2.15
N GLU A 132 -23.16 5.65 2.92
CA GLU A 132 -23.82 6.90 3.31
C GLU A 132 -24.04 7.82 2.11
N PHE A 133 -23.09 7.90 1.17
CA PHE A 133 -23.27 8.65 -0.07
C PHE A 133 -24.41 8.08 -0.92
N ASP A 134 -24.50 6.77 -1.07
CA ASP A 134 -25.60 6.12 -1.79
C ASP A 134 -26.97 6.38 -1.15
N CYS A 135 -27.01 6.37 0.20
CA CYS A 135 -28.21 6.70 0.96
C CYS A 135 -28.62 8.17 0.74
N ARG A 136 -27.66 9.10 0.80
CA ARG A 136 -27.92 10.53 0.54
C ARG A 136 -28.37 10.79 -0.89
N ASP A 137 -27.76 10.15 -1.88
CA ASP A 137 -28.16 10.29 -3.28
C ASP A 137 -29.60 9.79 -3.51
N SER A 138 -29.98 8.70 -2.84
CA SER A 138 -31.35 8.19 -2.82
C SER A 138 -32.34 9.21 -2.21
N GLN A 139 -31.98 9.83 -1.07
CA GLN A 139 -32.80 10.89 -0.46
C GLN A 139 -32.93 12.11 -1.39
N LEU A 140 -31.86 12.48 -2.09
CA LEU A 140 -31.84 13.61 -3.00
C LEU A 140 -32.77 13.38 -4.20
N LYS A 141 -32.80 12.16 -4.75
CA LYS A 141 -33.77 11.77 -5.80
C LYS A 141 -35.22 11.86 -5.31
N ILE A 142 -35.50 11.46 -4.07
CA ILE A 142 -36.85 11.59 -3.48
C ILE A 142 -37.24 13.06 -3.35
N LEU A 143 -36.34 13.91 -2.86
CA LEU A 143 -36.57 15.35 -2.73
C LEU A 143 -36.80 16.02 -4.10
N GLN A 144 -36.03 15.66 -5.12
CA GLN A 144 -36.25 16.13 -6.49
C GLN A 144 -37.61 15.71 -7.05
N ASN A 145 -38.01 14.45 -6.84
CA ASN A 145 -39.33 13.96 -7.25
C ASN A 145 -40.48 14.70 -6.53
N ASN A 146 -40.32 15.01 -5.25
CA ASN A 146 -41.33 15.79 -4.53
C ASN A 146 -41.35 17.26 -4.98
N SER A 147 -40.18 17.87 -5.21
CA SER A 147 -40.07 19.23 -5.73
C SER A 147 -40.78 19.38 -7.08
N THR A 148 -40.59 18.45 -8.01
CA THR A 148 -41.29 18.46 -9.31
C THR A 148 -42.80 18.27 -9.17
N LYS A 149 -43.27 17.45 -8.22
CA LYS A 149 -44.71 17.35 -7.90
C LYS A 149 -45.27 18.66 -7.36
N PHE A 150 -44.55 19.32 -6.45
CA PHE A 150 -44.95 20.63 -5.93
C PHE A 150 -44.98 21.70 -7.01
N GLN A 151 -44.01 21.71 -7.93
CA GLN A 151 -44.03 22.63 -9.08
C GLN A 151 -45.28 22.42 -9.95
N ARG A 152 -45.63 21.17 -10.28
CA ARG A 152 -46.87 20.89 -11.03
C ARG A 152 -48.12 21.32 -10.29
N ALA A 153 -48.21 21.06 -8.99
CA ALA A 153 -49.34 21.50 -8.17
C ALA A 153 -49.45 23.03 -8.12
N LEU A 154 -48.32 23.75 -8.04
CA LEU A 154 -48.29 25.21 -8.10
C LEU A 154 -48.72 25.72 -9.48
N GLU A 155 -48.32 25.05 -10.57
CA GLU A 155 -48.77 25.38 -11.93
C GLU A 155 -50.28 25.16 -12.11
N GLU A 156 -50.82 24.06 -11.58
CA GLU A 156 -52.27 23.78 -11.59
C GLU A 156 -53.06 24.84 -10.81
N VAL A 157 -52.61 25.20 -9.60
CA VAL A 157 -53.27 26.25 -8.80
C VAL A 157 -53.16 27.61 -9.48
N ARG A 158 -52.01 27.92 -10.08
CA ARG A 158 -51.84 29.16 -10.86
C ARG A 158 -52.79 29.20 -12.05
N PHE A 159 -52.90 28.10 -12.79
CA PHE A 159 -53.81 27.98 -13.93
C PHE A 159 -55.27 28.12 -13.50
N GLU A 160 -55.69 27.46 -12.41
CA GLU A 160 -57.03 27.62 -11.86
C GLU A 160 -57.34 29.06 -11.45
N PHE A 161 -56.37 29.73 -10.82
CA PHE A 161 -56.51 31.12 -10.41
C PHE A 161 -56.65 32.02 -11.64
N GLU A 162 -55.78 31.87 -12.63
CA GLU A 162 -55.84 32.61 -13.90
C GLU A 162 -57.18 32.37 -14.62
N CYS A 163 -57.69 31.13 -14.67
CA CYS A 163 -58.98 30.80 -15.27
C CYS A 163 -60.18 31.40 -14.52
N LYS A 164 -60.21 31.32 -13.18
CA LYS A 164 -61.30 31.89 -12.36
C LYS A 164 -61.30 33.42 -12.43
N ASP A 165 -60.12 34.02 -12.46
CA ASP A 165 -59.96 35.48 -12.57
C ASP A 165 -60.33 35.97 -13.98
N PHE A 166 -59.98 35.20 -15.02
CA PHE A 166 -60.42 35.45 -16.39
C PHE A 166 -61.94 35.32 -16.55
N GLN A 167 -62.56 34.29 -15.99
CA GLN A 167 -64.03 34.13 -16.01
C GLN A 167 -64.76 35.26 -15.27
N ARG A 168 -64.23 35.75 -14.14
CA ARG A 168 -64.78 36.91 -13.43
C ARG A 168 -64.67 38.19 -14.27
N LYS A 169 -63.51 38.44 -14.85
CA LYS A 169 -63.28 39.61 -15.73
C LYS A 169 -64.19 39.57 -16.95
N LEU A 170 -64.36 38.40 -17.58
CA LEU A 170 -65.26 38.23 -18.72
C LEU A 170 -66.72 38.49 -18.34
N ARG A 171 -67.16 37.99 -17.18
CA ARG A 171 -68.53 38.21 -16.67
C ARG A 171 -68.80 39.67 -16.29
N GLN A 172 -67.80 40.37 -15.75
CA GLN A 172 -67.87 41.80 -15.45
C GLN A 172 -67.86 42.67 -16.71
N VAL A 173 -67.10 42.28 -17.74
CA VAL A 173 -67.08 42.95 -19.05
C VAL A 173 -68.41 42.77 -19.79
N LEU A 174 -69.03 41.60 -19.69
CA LEU A 174 -70.35 41.31 -20.29
C LEU A 174 -71.53 42.03 -19.58
N GLN A 175 -71.39 42.44 -18.31
CA GLN A 175 -72.49 43.02 -17.51
C GLN A 175 -72.45 44.54 -17.31
N GLY A 176 -71.44 45.30 -17.75
CA GLY A 176 -71.57 46.77 -17.70
C GLY A 176 -70.36 47.63 -18.07
N ASN A 177 -70.63 48.64 -18.90
CA ASN A 177 -69.86 49.88 -19.11
C ASN A 177 -68.32 49.76 -19.17
N SER A 178 -67.86 49.42 -20.38
CA SER A 178 -66.53 49.04 -20.85
C SER A 178 -65.32 49.95 -20.52
N ILE A 179 -65.47 51.13 -19.91
CA ILE A 179 -64.37 52.11 -19.80
C ILE A 179 -63.76 52.17 -18.39
N LYS A 180 -64.57 52.05 -17.33
CA LYS A 180 -64.06 52.04 -15.94
C LYS A 180 -63.34 50.73 -15.58
N PHE A 181 -63.75 49.63 -16.20
CA PHE A 181 -63.17 48.31 -15.97
C PHE A 181 -61.76 48.19 -16.57
N LEU A 182 -61.55 48.74 -17.78
CA LEU A 182 -60.25 48.76 -18.44
C LEU A 182 -59.20 49.52 -17.62
N HIS A 183 -59.57 50.66 -17.05
CA HIS A 183 -58.66 51.48 -16.22
C HIS A 183 -58.31 50.80 -14.88
N ARG A 184 -59.24 50.04 -14.30
CA ARG A 184 -59.01 49.28 -13.07
C ARG A 184 -58.15 48.04 -13.33
N ALA A 185 -58.40 47.33 -14.44
CA ALA A 185 -57.59 46.20 -14.88
C ALA A 185 -56.15 46.62 -15.20
N LEU A 186 -55.94 47.80 -15.81
CA LEU A 186 -54.59 48.32 -16.08
C LEU A 186 -53.81 48.63 -14.79
N LYS A 187 -54.49 49.17 -13.76
CA LYS A 187 -53.89 49.37 -12.43
C LYS A 187 -53.55 48.06 -11.73
N GLU A 188 -54.42 47.06 -11.85
CA GLU A 188 -54.20 45.74 -11.25
C GLU A 188 -53.00 45.03 -11.91
N VAL A 189 -52.88 45.11 -13.24
CA VAL A 189 -51.73 44.56 -13.98
C VAL A 189 -50.44 45.30 -13.61
N GLN A 190 -50.47 46.63 -13.46
CA GLN A 190 -49.29 47.36 -12.97
C GLN A 190 -48.89 46.99 -11.54
N PHE A 191 -49.86 46.68 -10.68
CA PHE A 191 -49.59 46.24 -9.31
C PHE A 191 -48.97 44.83 -9.30
N GLN A 192 -49.52 43.91 -10.09
CA GLN A 192 -48.96 42.56 -10.28
C GLN A 192 -47.53 42.62 -10.85
N LEU A 193 -47.26 43.52 -11.81
CA LEU A 193 -45.92 43.71 -12.36
C LEU A 193 -44.92 44.21 -11.31
N LYS A 194 -45.34 45.09 -10.39
CA LYS A 194 -44.49 45.56 -9.28
C LYS A 194 -44.19 44.45 -8.28
N ILE A 195 -45.16 43.59 -7.97
CA ILE A 195 -44.95 42.42 -7.11
C ILE A 195 -43.98 41.44 -7.77
N LEU A 196 -44.17 41.15 -9.07
CA LEU A 196 -43.28 40.26 -9.82
C LEU A 196 -41.84 40.78 -9.80
N MET A 197 -41.63 42.08 -10.05
CA MET A 197 -40.30 42.72 -9.98
C MET A 197 -39.69 42.66 -8.58
N ALA A 198 -40.49 42.80 -7.52
CA ALA A 198 -40.01 42.68 -6.15
C ALA A 198 -39.60 41.24 -5.81
N VAL A 199 -40.38 40.24 -6.23
CA VAL A 199 -40.04 38.82 -6.06
C VAL A 199 -38.78 38.46 -6.83
N LEU A 200 -38.62 38.97 -8.07
CA LEU A 200 -37.43 38.77 -8.88
C LEU A 200 -36.19 39.41 -8.24
N ALA A 201 -36.33 40.60 -7.65
CA ALA A 201 -35.26 41.25 -6.90
C ALA A 201 -34.84 40.44 -5.66
N VAL A 202 -35.80 39.88 -4.92
CA VAL A 202 -35.52 39.00 -3.77
C VAL A 202 -34.84 37.70 -4.21
N LEU A 203 -35.29 37.07 -5.30
CA LEU A 203 -34.66 35.87 -5.86
C LEU A 203 -33.22 36.13 -6.32
N ILE A 204 -32.95 37.28 -6.94
CA ILE A 204 -31.58 37.71 -7.30
C ILE A 204 -30.73 37.91 -6.04
N LEU A 205 -31.30 38.50 -4.97
CA LEU A 205 -30.62 38.70 -3.69
C LEU A 205 -30.27 37.37 -3.01
N VAL A 206 -31.19 36.40 -3.00
CA VAL A 206 -30.97 35.04 -2.47
C VAL A 206 -29.92 34.30 -3.30
N ALA A 207 -30.02 34.34 -4.63
CA ALA A 207 -29.02 33.73 -5.51
C ALA A 207 -27.62 34.38 -5.37
N SER A 208 -27.56 35.68 -5.07
CA SER A 208 -26.30 36.38 -4.78
C SER A 208 -25.71 36.00 -3.42
N TRP A 209 -26.55 35.66 -2.44
CA TRP A 209 -26.11 35.16 -1.12
C TRP A 209 -25.50 33.76 -1.20
N ASP A 210 -26.08 32.87 -2.01
CA ASP A 210 -25.48 31.56 -2.30
C ASP A 210 -24.10 31.72 -2.97
N PHE A 211 -23.94 32.70 -3.85
CA PHE A 211 -22.65 33.05 -4.45
C PHE A 211 -21.62 33.59 -3.43
N VAL A 212 -22.06 34.39 -2.45
CA VAL A 212 -21.18 34.94 -1.39
C VAL A 212 -20.72 33.86 -0.41
N ILE A 213 -21.47 32.77 -0.21
CA ILE A 213 -21.07 31.63 0.64
C ILE A 213 -20.17 30.64 -0.13
N LEU A 214 -20.40 30.46 -1.44
CA LEU A 214 -19.61 29.56 -2.29
C LEU A 214 -18.20 30.11 -2.58
N ILE A 215 -18.03 31.42 -2.80
CA ILE A 215 -16.71 32.01 -3.13
C ILE A 215 -15.65 31.73 -2.04
N PRO A 216 -15.92 31.92 -0.73
CA PRO A 216 -14.97 31.55 0.32
C PRO A 216 -14.62 30.05 0.33
N GLN A 217 -15.58 29.17 0.07
CA GLN A 217 -15.36 27.72 0.05
C GLN A 217 -14.47 27.30 -1.12
N TRP A 218 -14.69 27.85 -2.32
CA TRP A 218 -13.83 27.60 -3.48
C TRP A 218 -12.42 28.18 -3.29
N ILE A 219 -12.29 29.36 -2.68
CA ILE A 219 -10.99 29.94 -2.34
C ILE A 219 -10.23 29.06 -1.34
N ILE A 220 -10.89 28.54 -0.30
CA ILE A 220 -10.28 27.61 0.67
C ILE A 220 -9.83 26.32 -0.03
N LEU A 221 -10.65 25.76 -0.91
CA LEU A 221 -10.31 24.56 -1.69
C LEU A 221 -9.08 24.81 -2.57
N ILE A 222 -9.03 25.92 -3.31
CA ILE A 222 -7.89 26.28 -4.16
C ILE A 222 -6.63 26.49 -3.31
N LEU A 223 -6.74 27.15 -2.16
CA LEU A 223 -5.60 27.35 -1.25
C LEU A 223 -5.07 26.01 -0.73
N GLN A 224 -5.96 25.07 -0.39
CA GLN A 224 -5.60 23.75 0.10
C GLN A 224 -4.90 22.89 -0.97
N TRP A 225 -5.34 22.99 -2.23
CA TRP A 225 -4.67 22.37 -3.38
C TRP A 225 -3.29 22.99 -3.65
N MET A 226 -3.13 24.31 -3.52
CA MET A 226 -1.83 24.97 -3.66
C MET A 226 -0.85 24.56 -2.56
N ILE A 227 -1.31 24.46 -1.32
CA ILE A 227 -0.46 24.03 -0.18
C ILE A 227 -0.02 22.57 -0.37
N THR A 228 -0.91 21.67 -0.76
CA THR A 228 -0.56 20.27 -1.02
C THR A 228 0.39 20.12 -2.20
N ALA A 229 0.22 20.90 -3.27
CA ALA A 229 1.16 20.93 -4.39
C ALA A 229 2.53 21.47 -3.98
N ALA A 230 2.59 22.53 -3.16
CA ALA A 230 3.85 23.09 -2.66
C ALA A 230 4.60 22.10 -1.76
N ILE A 231 3.88 21.40 -0.87
CA ILE A 231 4.46 20.33 -0.04
C ILE A 231 5.00 19.21 -0.92
N ALA A 232 4.26 18.77 -1.94
CA ALA A 232 4.72 17.74 -2.86
C ALA A 232 6.00 18.16 -3.61
N ILE A 233 6.08 19.41 -4.10
CA ILE A 233 7.27 19.93 -4.80
C ILE A 233 8.49 20.00 -3.88
N VAL A 234 8.32 20.27 -2.58
CA VAL A 234 9.44 20.35 -1.62
C VAL A 234 9.86 18.96 -1.13
N PHE A 235 8.91 18.06 -0.88
CA PHE A 235 9.20 16.75 -0.29
C PHE A 235 9.60 15.69 -1.31
N ILE A 236 9.11 15.74 -2.55
CA ILE A 236 9.48 14.76 -3.59
C ILE A 236 10.99 14.78 -3.90
N PRO A 237 11.66 15.93 -4.09
CA PRO A 237 13.11 15.98 -4.28
C PRO A 237 13.90 15.50 -3.05
N MET A 238 13.39 15.79 -1.84
CA MET A 238 14.04 15.38 -0.58
C MET A 238 14.02 13.86 -0.39
N ILE A 239 12.93 13.20 -0.81
CA ILE A 239 12.82 11.73 -0.81
C ILE A 239 13.71 11.11 -1.89
N ILE A 240 13.82 11.74 -3.06
CA ILE A 240 14.68 11.27 -4.16
C ILE A 240 16.17 11.38 -3.82
N VAL A 241 16.58 12.36 -3.00
CA VAL A 241 17.98 12.51 -2.54
C VAL A 241 18.30 11.62 -1.33
N ALA A 242 17.28 11.13 -0.61
CA ALA A 242 17.44 10.23 0.53
C ALA A 242 17.45 8.72 0.16
N PHE A 243 17.15 8.40 -1.10
CA PHE A 243 17.27 7.06 -1.70
C PHE A 243 18.52 6.97 -2.58
#